data_AF-A0A199VBJ8-F1
#
_entry.id   AF-A0A199VBJ8-F1
#
_cell.length_a   1.000
_cell.length_b   1.000
_cell.length_c   1.000
_cell.angle_alpha   90.00
_cell.angle_beta   90.00
_cell.angle_gamma   90.00
#
_symmetry.space_group_name_H-M   'P 1'
#
loop_
_entity.id
_entity.type
_entity.pdbx_description
1 polymer ?
#
loop_
_entity_poly.entity_id
_entity_poly.type
_entity_poly.pdbx_seq_one_letter_code
_entity_poly.pdbx_strand_id
1 'polypeptide(L)'
;MYVPRDEAFEEEKQEMFRAGERRAKLHGLLPSIVASLRSLETGDDDFRGFHEVDSLFKEGLGSNRSLFDHILHKVPFVKEIQEFAEGMLRFDTPHIIANDKFAWMRDDEFARQTLAGINPVSIERLRALEENKLYILDYHDTYLPFIDQINAQDGRKAYATRTLFYLTDLGTLKPIAIELSLPPMTKNCPRAKRVLTPPADATTSWLWQLAKAHVCANDAGVHQLINHWLRTHACVEPFIIAAHRQLSAMHPILKLLKPHMRYTLQINALARQTLVNAGGVVESGFTPGKFCMEMSAAAGMAVEDPREASGVRLVIEDYPYAADGLLLWSAMERWVRTYVAAYYPTPHRLRADAELQRWYAEALRSGHPDKRHAPGWPPLAAPADAAALLTTLLWLASAHHAALNFAQFPLGAYPPARPALLRRLLPDDPHHLLAAGPHRFFLGALPGIARAAAFAAVADTLSTHSGDEEYLAGERRGDWTGDAEMARAERGFAAEVRRAGEEIARRNADPARRNRCGAGVPPYELMAPTSGPGVTCRGVPNSITI
;
A
#
# COMPACT_ATOMS: atom_id res chain seq x y z
N MET A 1 12.59 -14.50 13.69
CA MET A 1 11.32 -15.17 14.04
C MET A 1 11.23 -16.48 13.26
N TYR A 2 10.72 -17.58 13.83
CA TYR A 2 10.64 -18.88 13.14
C TYR A 2 9.55 -18.89 12.05
N VAL A 3 9.80 -19.62 10.95
CA VAL A 3 8.81 -20.09 9.98
C VAL A 3 9.12 -21.56 9.61
N PRO A 4 8.13 -22.35 9.14
CA PRO A 4 8.38 -23.67 8.58
C PRO A 4 9.49 -23.65 7.51
N ARG A 5 10.32 -24.70 7.45
CA ARG A 5 11.57 -24.67 6.66
C ARG A 5 11.36 -24.38 5.18
N ASP A 6 10.28 -24.90 4.62
CA ASP A 6 9.90 -24.78 3.20
C ASP A 6 9.26 -23.42 2.89
N GLU A 7 8.92 -22.64 3.91
CA GLU A 7 8.33 -21.30 3.79
C GLU A 7 9.40 -20.20 3.87
N ALA A 8 10.63 -20.56 4.27
CA ALA A 8 11.76 -19.65 4.25
C ALA A 8 12.11 -19.25 2.81
N PHE A 9 12.61 -18.03 2.64
CA PHE A 9 13.06 -17.52 1.34
C PHE A 9 14.06 -18.47 0.68
N GLU A 10 13.97 -18.65 -0.64
CA GLU A 10 15.00 -19.33 -1.44
C GLU A 10 16.27 -18.48 -1.50
N GLU A 11 17.38 -19.06 -1.97
CA GLU A 11 18.70 -18.41 -1.94
C GLU A 11 18.69 -17.06 -2.67
N GLU A 12 18.11 -16.95 -3.87
CA GLU A 12 18.05 -15.70 -4.63
C GLU A 12 17.24 -14.61 -3.92
N LYS A 13 16.10 -14.96 -3.29
CA LYS A 13 15.33 -14.02 -2.46
C LYS A 13 16.08 -13.67 -1.18
N GLN A 14 16.75 -14.64 -0.54
CA GLN A 14 17.63 -14.39 0.60
C GLN A 14 18.77 -13.47 0.19
N GLU A 15 19.35 -13.61 -1.00
CA GLU A 15 20.36 -12.73 -1.59
C GLU A 15 19.80 -11.34 -1.89
N MET A 16 18.60 -11.20 -2.43
CA MET A 16 17.97 -9.87 -2.49
C MET A 16 17.92 -9.19 -1.10
N PHE A 17 17.74 -9.98 -0.03
CA PHE A 17 17.86 -9.51 1.36
C PHE A 17 19.31 -9.58 1.95
N ARG A 18 20.30 -10.23 1.30
CA ARG A 18 21.68 -10.51 1.79
C ARG A 18 22.84 -10.01 0.88
N ALA A 19 22.80 -10.18 -0.43
CA ALA A 19 23.86 -9.88 -1.41
C ALA A 19 23.37 -9.47 -2.83
N GLY A 20 24.06 -8.48 -3.44
CA GLY A 20 23.84 -8.02 -4.82
C GLY A 20 24.40 -6.60 -5.11
N GLU A 21 25.73 -6.47 -5.14
CA GLU A 21 26.58 -5.33 -5.57
C GLU A 21 26.20 -3.87 -5.16
N ARG A 22 26.95 -3.34 -4.19
CA ARG A 22 26.98 -1.95 -3.68
C ARG A 22 25.68 -1.40 -3.05
N ARG A 23 24.50 -1.62 -3.65
CA ARG A 23 23.20 -1.27 -3.04
C ARG A 23 22.77 -2.28 -1.96
N ALA A 24 23.09 -3.57 -2.09
CA ALA A 24 22.61 -4.61 -1.18
C ALA A 24 23.27 -4.66 0.23
N LYS A 25 24.53 -4.21 0.40
CA LYS A 25 25.13 -4.04 1.76
C LYS A 25 24.31 -3.08 2.63
N LEU A 26 23.63 -2.15 1.98
CA LEU A 26 22.75 -1.13 2.54
C LEU A 26 21.40 -1.69 2.99
N HIS A 27 20.82 -2.65 2.26
CA HIS A 27 19.46 -3.16 2.52
C HIS A 27 19.41 -4.31 3.54
N GLY A 28 20.41 -5.19 3.60
CA GLY A 28 20.52 -6.22 4.66
C GLY A 28 20.75 -5.63 6.07
N LEU A 29 21.24 -4.39 6.12
CA LEU A 29 21.42 -3.59 7.33
C LEU A 29 20.26 -2.62 7.60
N LEU A 30 19.19 -2.63 6.78
CA LEU A 30 18.04 -1.72 6.90
C LEU A 30 17.54 -1.56 8.35
N PRO A 31 17.33 -2.64 9.14
CA PRO A 31 16.93 -2.49 10.53
C PRO A 31 17.92 -1.69 11.37
N SER A 32 19.22 -1.93 11.21
CA SER A 32 20.30 -1.22 11.91
C SER A 32 20.48 0.22 11.41
N ILE A 33 20.32 0.45 10.11
CA ILE A 33 20.38 1.76 9.46
C ILE A 33 19.20 2.61 9.88
N VAL A 34 17.99 2.06 9.83
CA VAL A 34 16.78 2.75 10.28
C VAL A 34 16.87 3.04 11.77
N ALA A 35 17.34 2.09 12.60
CA ALA A 35 17.60 2.32 14.01
C ALA A 35 18.64 3.44 14.25
N SER A 36 19.68 3.50 13.42
CA SER A 36 20.71 4.54 13.51
C SER A 36 20.20 5.90 13.03
N LEU A 37 19.51 5.98 11.89
CA LEU A 37 18.89 7.20 11.36
C LEU A 37 17.87 7.80 12.34
N ARG A 38 17.20 6.96 13.13
CA ARG A 38 16.32 7.42 14.22
C ARG A 38 17.07 8.03 15.39
N SER A 39 18.23 7.49 15.78
CA SER A 39 19.03 8.05 16.88
C SER A 39 19.68 9.40 16.51
N LEU A 40 19.62 9.76 15.23
CA LEU A 40 20.13 11.00 14.65
C LEU A 40 19.08 12.12 14.59
N GLU A 41 17.84 11.83 14.98
CA GLU A 41 16.80 12.86 15.10
C GLU A 41 17.24 13.91 16.13
N THR A 42 17.51 15.11 15.64
CA THR A 42 17.81 16.30 16.45
C THR A 42 16.87 17.42 16.02
N GLY A 43 16.71 18.45 16.84
CA GLY A 43 15.82 19.58 16.52
C GLY A 43 16.21 20.44 15.30
N ASP A 44 17.28 20.09 14.56
CA ASP A 44 17.83 20.85 13.42
C ASP A 44 17.92 20.01 12.12
N ASP A 45 17.13 18.92 12.01
CA ASP A 45 17.12 18.02 10.83
C ASP A 45 16.05 18.37 9.77
N ASP A 46 15.44 19.54 9.88
CA ASP A 46 14.44 20.06 8.94
C ASP A 46 15.06 20.35 7.57
N PHE A 47 14.32 20.02 6.50
CA PHE A 47 14.66 20.48 5.15
C PHE A 47 14.62 22.01 5.10
N ARG A 48 15.74 22.65 4.73
CA ARG A 48 15.86 24.11 4.62
C ARG A 48 15.24 24.64 3.33
N GLY A 49 15.09 23.77 2.33
CA GLY A 49 14.44 24.07 1.06
C GLY A 49 14.16 22.80 0.24
N PHE A 50 13.31 22.92 -0.78
CA PHE A 50 12.96 21.79 -1.65
C PHE A 50 14.16 21.18 -2.38
N HIS A 51 15.24 21.95 -2.60
CA HIS A 51 16.47 21.42 -3.19
C HIS A 51 17.13 20.33 -2.31
N GLU A 52 17.03 20.42 -0.99
CA GLU A 52 17.55 19.37 -0.10
C GLU A 52 16.70 18.09 -0.17
N VAL A 53 15.39 18.23 -0.37
CA VAL A 53 14.49 17.10 -0.66
C VAL A 53 14.88 16.45 -1.99
N ASP A 54 15.14 17.26 -3.02
CA ASP A 54 15.56 16.76 -4.32
C ASP A 54 16.95 16.09 -4.27
N SER A 55 17.89 16.64 -3.51
CA SER A 55 19.25 16.08 -3.35
C SER A 55 19.19 14.68 -2.73
N LEU A 56 18.22 14.38 -1.85
CA LEU A 56 18.02 13.02 -1.33
C LEU A 56 17.88 11.98 -2.44
N PHE A 57 17.19 12.31 -3.54
CA PHE A 57 16.94 11.39 -4.66
C PHE A 57 17.90 11.54 -5.84
N LYS A 58 18.70 12.61 -5.91
CA LYS A 58 19.63 12.84 -7.02
C LYS A 58 21.08 12.55 -6.67
N GLU A 59 21.47 13.00 -5.48
CA GLU A 59 22.84 13.06 -4.98
C GLU A 59 23.03 12.14 -3.75
N GLY A 60 21.95 11.73 -3.11
CA GLY A 60 21.96 10.93 -1.90
C GLY A 60 22.45 11.68 -0.67
N LEU A 61 22.51 10.99 0.47
CA LEU A 61 22.83 11.59 1.78
C LEU A 61 24.23 12.22 1.86
N GLY A 62 25.19 11.81 1.01
CA GLY A 62 26.56 12.33 1.01
C GLY A 62 26.69 13.81 0.60
N SER A 63 25.64 14.38 0.00
CA SER A 63 25.58 15.81 -0.37
C SER A 63 25.39 16.73 0.84
N ASN A 64 24.80 16.25 1.94
CA ASN A 64 24.63 17.02 3.17
C ASN A 64 25.76 16.69 4.17
N ARG A 65 26.95 17.27 3.95
CA ARG A 65 28.16 17.06 4.76
C ARG A 65 27.91 17.21 6.27
N SER A 66 27.06 18.15 6.69
CA SER A 66 26.79 18.38 8.12
C SER A 66 26.01 17.25 8.77
N LEU A 67 24.99 16.73 8.07
CA LEU A 67 24.28 15.52 8.50
C LEU A 67 25.24 14.34 8.45
N PHE A 68 25.94 14.17 7.35
CA PHE A 68 26.93 13.10 7.13
C PHE A 68 27.97 12.97 8.25
N ASP A 69 28.63 14.08 8.60
CA ASP A 69 29.62 14.13 9.67
C ASP A 69 28.96 13.85 11.04
N HIS A 70 27.72 14.33 11.25
CA HIS A 70 26.95 14.04 12.46
C HIS A 70 26.56 12.55 12.61
N ILE A 71 26.22 11.89 11.49
CA ILE A 71 25.96 10.45 11.41
C ILE A 71 27.22 9.65 11.78
N LEU A 72 28.36 10.01 11.17
CA LEU A 72 29.64 9.34 11.40
C LEU A 72 30.15 9.47 12.85
N HIS A 73 29.84 10.58 13.54
CA HIS A 73 30.31 10.83 14.90
C HIS A 73 29.46 10.20 16.02
N LYS A 74 28.18 9.89 15.78
CA LYS A 74 27.25 9.41 16.82
C LYS A 74 26.94 7.92 16.77
N VAL A 75 27.23 7.25 15.65
CA VAL A 75 27.00 5.82 15.51
C VAL A 75 28.30 5.08 15.81
N PRO A 76 28.33 4.09 16.72
CA PRO A 76 29.56 3.39 17.07
C PRO A 76 30.23 2.79 15.83
N PHE A 77 31.57 2.74 15.84
CA PHE A 77 32.47 2.23 14.78
C PHE A 77 32.00 0.89 14.18
N VAL A 78 31.07 0.95 13.25
CA VAL A 78 30.59 -0.15 12.43
C VAL A 78 31.04 0.22 11.03
N LYS A 79 32.10 -0.47 10.55
CA LYS A 79 32.77 -0.20 9.26
C LYS A 79 31.76 -0.21 8.10
N GLU A 80 30.67 -0.95 8.25
CA GLU A 80 29.56 -1.04 7.32
C GLU A 80 28.69 0.23 7.26
N ILE A 81 28.59 1.01 8.34
CA ILE A 81 27.88 2.31 8.37
C ILE A 81 28.73 3.40 7.71
N GLN A 82 30.05 3.27 7.81
CA GLN A 82 30.99 4.10 7.08
C GLN A 82 30.95 3.78 5.57
N GLU A 83 30.87 2.50 5.18
CA GLU A 83 30.59 2.10 3.78
C GLU A 83 29.19 2.52 3.30
N PHE A 84 28.17 2.55 4.17
CA PHE A 84 26.81 3.06 3.90
C PHE A 84 26.80 4.57 3.68
N ALA A 85 27.63 5.29 4.43
CA ALA A 85 27.82 6.72 4.29
C ALA A 85 28.65 7.02 3.02
N GLU A 86 29.80 6.37 2.86
CA GLU A 86 30.69 6.51 1.69
C GLU A 86 30.02 6.07 0.38
N GLY A 87 29.15 5.05 0.43
CA GLY A 87 28.26 4.62 -0.64
C GLY A 87 26.94 5.38 -0.63
N MET A 88 26.98 6.67 -1.00
CA MET A 88 25.82 7.55 -1.22
C MET A 88 24.50 6.76 -1.44
N LEU A 89 23.52 6.89 -0.53
CA LEU A 89 22.13 6.45 -0.73
C LEU A 89 21.54 7.14 -1.97
N ARG A 90 21.91 6.67 -3.17
CA ARG A 90 21.45 7.23 -4.43
C ARG A 90 20.22 6.44 -4.85
N PHE A 91 19.09 6.88 -4.33
CA PHE A 91 17.78 6.45 -4.76
C PHE A 91 17.58 6.79 -6.23
N ASP A 92 16.83 5.96 -6.94
CA ASP A 92 16.33 6.36 -8.24
C ASP A 92 15.30 7.48 -8.05
N THR A 93 15.09 8.32 -9.05
CA THR A 93 14.13 9.42 -8.92
C THR A 93 12.70 8.85 -8.89
N PRO A 94 11.89 9.12 -7.85
CA PRO A 94 10.52 8.64 -7.78
C PRO A 94 9.70 9.06 -9.00
N HIS A 95 8.89 8.14 -9.53
CA HIS A 95 8.07 8.37 -10.72
C HIS A 95 7.16 9.60 -10.61
N ILE A 96 6.67 9.93 -9.41
CA ILE A 96 5.83 11.11 -9.17
C ILE A 96 6.52 12.44 -9.48
N ILE A 97 7.86 12.49 -9.46
CA ILE A 97 8.64 13.69 -9.79
C ILE A 97 9.57 13.51 -10.99
N ALA A 98 9.50 12.37 -11.68
CA ALA A 98 10.49 11.99 -12.70
C ALA A 98 10.46 12.93 -13.91
N ASN A 99 9.26 13.28 -14.41
CA ASN A 99 9.13 14.17 -15.58
C ASN A 99 8.61 15.57 -15.22
N ASP A 100 7.95 15.71 -14.06
CA ASP A 100 7.51 17.01 -13.53
C ASP A 100 7.65 17.04 -12.01
N LYS A 101 8.63 17.80 -11.53
CA LYS A 101 8.91 17.96 -10.09
C LYS A 101 7.79 18.62 -9.30
N PHE A 102 6.88 19.31 -9.97
CA PHE A 102 5.80 20.06 -9.35
C PHE A 102 4.45 19.35 -9.47
N ALA A 103 4.43 18.13 -10.01
CA ALA A 103 3.20 17.36 -10.19
C ALA A 103 2.38 17.22 -8.91
N TRP A 104 3.07 17.02 -7.79
CA TRP A 104 2.48 16.87 -6.47
C TRP A 104 1.71 18.11 -5.96
N MET A 105 2.04 19.31 -6.43
CA MET A 105 1.35 20.52 -5.99
C MET A 105 -0.04 20.65 -6.59
N ARG A 106 -0.31 19.97 -7.70
CA ARG A 106 -1.55 20.14 -8.45
C ARG A 106 -2.71 19.34 -7.84
N ASP A 107 -3.91 19.89 -7.99
CA ASP A 107 -5.13 19.28 -7.44
C ASP A 107 -5.64 18.11 -8.28
N ASP A 108 -5.36 18.13 -9.59
CA ASP A 108 -5.69 17.02 -10.48
C ASP A 108 -4.90 15.77 -10.12
N GLU A 109 -3.60 15.88 -9.84
CA GLU A 109 -2.77 14.74 -9.45
C GLU A 109 -3.12 14.24 -8.04
N PHE A 110 -3.38 15.14 -7.09
CA PHE A 110 -3.87 14.77 -5.76
C PHE A 110 -5.17 13.95 -5.84
N ALA A 111 -6.12 14.38 -6.66
CA ALA A 111 -7.37 13.65 -6.84
C ALA A 111 -7.19 12.36 -7.65
N ARG A 112 -6.39 12.38 -8.73
CA ARG A 112 -6.12 11.19 -9.57
C ARG A 112 -5.51 10.05 -8.75
N GLN A 113 -4.64 10.34 -7.78
CA GLN A 113 -4.05 9.31 -6.93
C GLN A 113 -5.05 8.55 -6.05
N THR A 114 -6.25 9.10 -5.81
CA THR A 114 -7.33 8.36 -5.14
C THR A 114 -7.90 7.22 -6.01
N LEU A 115 -7.67 7.26 -7.32
CA LEU A 115 -8.12 6.26 -8.31
C LEU A 115 -6.98 5.41 -8.88
N ALA A 116 -5.78 5.96 -8.92
CA ALA A 116 -4.64 5.40 -9.66
C ALA A 116 -3.29 5.61 -8.96
N GLY A 117 -3.31 5.92 -7.66
CA GLY A 117 -2.13 6.01 -6.81
C GLY A 117 -1.90 4.74 -6.00
N ILE A 118 -1.18 4.86 -4.88
CA ILE A 118 -0.78 3.75 -4.00
C ILE A 118 -1.95 3.21 -3.17
N ASN A 119 -2.97 4.03 -2.91
CA ASN A 119 -4.16 3.63 -2.15
C ASN A 119 -5.46 3.88 -2.93
N PRO A 120 -5.66 3.19 -4.05
CA PRO A 120 -6.75 3.47 -4.96
C PRO A 120 -8.04 2.75 -4.52
N VAL A 121 -8.27 2.51 -3.23
CA VAL A 121 -9.37 1.67 -2.72
C VAL A 121 -10.18 2.32 -1.60
N SER A 122 -9.86 3.57 -1.23
CA SER A 122 -10.48 4.25 -0.08
C SER A 122 -11.54 5.29 -0.47
N ILE A 123 -11.66 5.63 -1.76
CA ILE A 123 -12.63 6.63 -2.19
C ILE A 123 -14.03 6.03 -2.29
N GLU A 124 -15.01 6.76 -1.77
CA GLU A 124 -16.41 6.34 -1.75
C GLU A 124 -17.28 7.33 -2.52
N ARG A 125 -18.39 6.84 -3.08
CA ARG A 125 -19.42 7.69 -3.69
C ARG A 125 -20.32 8.27 -2.60
N LEU A 126 -20.46 9.60 -2.57
CA LEU A 126 -21.43 10.28 -1.70
C LEU A 126 -22.82 10.21 -2.35
N ARG A 127 -23.69 9.34 -1.84
CA ARG A 127 -25.04 9.10 -2.39
C ARG A 127 -26.07 10.20 -2.08
N ALA A 128 -25.65 11.33 -1.50
CA ALA A 128 -26.54 12.43 -1.11
C ALA A 128 -27.12 13.23 -2.30
N LEU A 129 -26.59 13.04 -3.51
CA LEU A 129 -27.08 13.64 -4.76
C LEU A 129 -27.34 12.56 -5.80
N GLU A 130 -28.40 12.72 -6.60
CA GLU A 130 -28.86 11.73 -7.58
C GLU A 130 -27.90 11.52 -8.76
N GLU A 131 -27.05 12.51 -9.07
CA GLU A 131 -26.24 12.53 -10.29
C GLU A 131 -24.89 11.79 -10.22
N ASN A 132 -24.60 11.06 -9.13
CA ASN A 132 -23.32 10.34 -8.95
C ASN A 132 -22.05 11.20 -9.09
N LYS A 133 -22.15 12.51 -8.84
CA LYS A 133 -21.06 13.46 -9.08
C LYS A 133 -20.18 13.76 -7.87
N LEU A 134 -20.57 13.34 -6.66
CA LEU A 134 -19.81 13.60 -5.44
C LEU A 134 -19.17 12.33 -4.90
N TYR A 135 -17.91 12.47 -4.53
CA TYR A 135 -17.10 11.43 -3.93
C TYR A 135 -16.44 11.96 -2.68
N ILE A 136 -16.10 11.04 -1.76
CA ILE A 136 -15.50 11.37 -0.49
C ILE A 136 -14.35 10.43 -0.19
N LEU A 137 -13.27 10.99 0.34
CA LEU A 137 -12.23 10.26 1.04
C LEU A 137 -12.39 10.57 2.52
N ASP A 138 -12.96 9.62 3.28
CA ASP A 138 -13.32 9.82 4.69
C ASP A 138 -12.37 9.04 5.61
N TYR A 139 -11.48 9.76 6.28
CA TYR A 139 -10.61 9.21 7.33
C TYR A 139 -10.99 9.72 8.71
N HIS A 140 -12.10 10.43 8.83
CA HIS A 140 -12.45 11.09 10.06
C HIS A 140 -12.70 10.08 11.16
N ASP A 141 -13.59 9.12 10.94
CA ASP A 141 -13.97 8.17 12.01
C ASP A 141 -12.84 7.18 12.32
N THR A 142 -11.97 6.90 11.34
CA THR A 142 -10.76 6.10 11.53
C THR A 142 -9.74 6.80 12.45
N TYR A 143 -9.55 8.12 12.30
CA TYR A 143 -8.53 8.85 13.05
C TYR A 143 -9.04 9.53 14.31
N LEU A 144 -10.29 10.00 14.33
CA LEU A 144 -10.85 10.81 15.42
C LEU A 144 -10.62 10.20 16.81
N PRO A 145 -10.81 8.88 17.03
CA PRO A 145 -10.57 8.26 18.34
C PRO A 145 -9.12 8.38 18.84
N PHE A 146 -8.17 8.54 17.92
CA PHE A 146 -6.74 8.53 18.20
C PHE A 146 -6.10 9.93 18.20
N ILE A 147 -6.78 10.98 17.75
CA ILE A 147 -6.18 12.31 17.52
C ILE A 147 -5.52 12.90 18.77
N ASP A 148 -6.17 12.86 19.94
CA ASP A 148 -5.60 13.41 21.18
C ASP A 148 -4.29 12.70 21.55
N GLN A 149 -4.29 11.37 21.44
CA GLN A 149 -3.14 10.55 21.78
C GLN A 149 -2.00 10.70 20.75
N ILE A 150 -2.33 10.83 19.46
CA ILE A 150 -1.37 11.14 18.40
C ILE A 150 -0.73 12.50 18.63
N ASN A 151 -1.54 13.52 18.89
CA ASN A 151 -1.09 14.90 19.07
C ASN A 151 -0.30 15.12 20.35
N ALA A 152 -0.49 14.28 21.37
CA ALA A 152 0.32 14.26 22.58
C ALA A 152 1.73 13.68 22.37
N GLN A 153 2.00 12.98 21.26
CA GLN A 153 3.34 12.47 20.95
C GLN A 153 4.24 13.59 20.38
N ASP A 154 5.50 13.56 20.79
CA ASP A 154 6.53 14.45 20.25
C ASP A 154 6.75 14.20 18.75
N GLY A 155 6.93 15.29 18.02
CA GLY A 155 7.17 15.24 16.56
C GLY A 155 6.02 14.64 15.76
N ARG A 156 4.78 14.64 16.27
CA ARG A 156 3.58 14.17 15.56
C ARG A 156 2.42 15.13 15.74
N LYS A 157 1.74 15.46 14.65
CA LYS A 157 0.51 16.26 14.64
C LYS A 157 -0.41 15.79 13.51
N ALA A 158 -1.68 15.61 13.83
CA ALA A 158 -2.71 15.08 12.95
C ALA A 158 -4.04 15.80 13.14
N TYR A 159 -4.82 15.80 12.06
CA TYR A 159 -6.25 16.00 12.06
C TYR A 159 -6.92 14.71 11.63
N ALA A 160 -8.19 14.54 12.03
CA ALA A 160 -9.09 13.58 11.40
C ALA A 160 -9.67 14.25 10.14
N THR A 161 -9.45 13.66 8.96
CA THR A 161 -9.71 14.35 7.68
C THR A 161 -10.90 13.80 6.90
N ARG A 162 -11.63 14.69 6.21
CA ARG A 162 -12.54 14.32 5.12
C ARG A 162 -12.23 15.16 3.89
N THR A 163 -12.23 14.55 2.73
CA THR A 163 -12.03 15.27 1.46
C THR A 163 -13.18 15.01 0.51
N LEU A 164 -13.79 16.09 0.01
CA LEU A 164 -14.84 16.00 -1.01
C LEU A 164 -14.25 16.22 -2.40
N PHE A 165 -14.70 15.39 -3.33
CA PHE A 165 -14.35 15.48 -4.74
C PHE A 165 -15.60 15.59 -5.60
N TYR A 166 -15.49 16.36 -6.67
CA TYR A 166 -16.48 16.44 -7.74
C TYR A 166 -15.97 15.68 -8.97
N LEU A 167 -16.78 14.80 -9.54
CA LEU A 167 -16.52 14.14 -10.81
C LEU A 167 -16.91 15.09 -11.95
N THR A 168 -15.91 15.53 -12.71
CA THR A 168 -16.11 16.46 -13.83
C THR A 168 -16.70 15.75 -15.05
N ASP A 169 -17.22 16.52 -16.00
CA ASP A 169 -17.70 15.98 -17.30
C ASP A 169 -16.57 15.38 -18.15
N LEU A 170 -15.32 15.63 -17.79
CA LEU A 170 -14.14 15.00 -18.39
C LEU A 170 -13.83 13.62 -17.78
N GLY A 171 -14.61 13.16 -16.81
CA GLY A 171 -14.40 11.88 -16.12
C GLY A 171 -13.28 11.89 -15.07
N THR A 172 -12.73 13.07 -14.74
CA THR A 172 -11.69 13.24 -13.72
C THR A 172 -12.24 13.81 -12.43
N LEU A 173 -11.60 13.49 -11.30
CA LEU A 173 -11.96 14.04 -9.99
C LEU A 173 -11.29 15.40 -9.76
N LYS A 174 -12.03 16.31 -9.13
CA LYS A 174 -11.53 17.61 -8.65
C LYS A 174 -11.79 17.72 -7.15
N PRO A 175 -10.77 17.98 -6.31
CA PRO A 175 -11.00 18.23 -4.90
C PRO A 175 -11.71 19.57 -4.73
N ILE A 176 -12.75 19.62 -3.89
CA ILE A 176 -13.56 20.82 -3.69
C ILE A 176 -13.56 21.33 -2.24
N ALA A 177 -13.29 20.46 -1.27
CA ALA A 177 -13.15 20.83 0.13
C ALA A 177 -12.36 19.78 0.93
N ILE A 178 -11.64 20.22 1.95
CA ILE A 178 -11.00 19.38 2.96
C ILE A 178 -11.47 19.84 4.35
N GLU A 179 -12.10 18.94 5.10
CA GLU A 179 -12.40 19.12 6.53
C GLU A 179 -11.23 18.57 7.36
N LEU A 180 -10.72 19.38 8.29
CA LEU A 180 -9.72 19.03 9.28
C LEU A 180 -10.35 19.13 10.67
N SER A 181 -10.46 18.00 11.37
CA SER A 181 -11.14 17.92 12.68
C SER A 181 -10.19 17.58 13.83
N LEU A 182 -10.40 18.23 14.98
CA LEU A 182 -9.76 17.97 16.27
C LEU A 182 -10.81 17.73 17.37
N PRO A 183 -10.55 16.86 18.36
CA PRO A 183 -11.30 16.77 19.61
C PRO A 183 -10.96 17.94 20.59
N PRO A 184 -11.81 18.25 21.59
CA PRO A 184 -13.21 17.86 21.67
C PRO A 184 -14.04 18.69 20.67
N MET A 185 -14.89 18.02 19.90
CA MET A 185 -15.78 18.65 18.93
C MET A 185 -16.94 19.36 19.63
N THR A 186 -16.66 20.45 20.34
CA THR A 186 -17.67 21.30 20.98
C THR A 186 -17.96 22.51 20.12
N LYS A 187 -19.23 22.98 20.12
CA LYS A 187 -19.65 24.19 19.39
C LYS A 187 -18.85 25.45 19.76
N ASN A 188 -18.20 25.45 20.93
CA ASN A 188 -17.49 26.60 21.50
C ASN A 188 -15.97 26.58 21.24
N CYS A 189 -15.44 25.55 20.54
CA CYS A 189 -14.02 25.47 20.20
C CYS A 189 -13.82 25.69 18.68
N PRO A 190 -13.55 26.92 18.22
CA PRO A 190 -13.38 27.21 16.78
C PRO A 190 -12.19 26.46 16.15
N ARG A 191 -11.25 25.93 16.95
CA ARG A 191 -10.17 25.06 16.47
C ARG A 191 -10.60 23.61 16.17
N ALA A 192 -11.78 23.19 16.65
CA ALA A 192 -12.21 21.80 16.53
C ALA A 192 -12.51 21.37 15.09
N LYS A 193 -12.86 22.31 14.20
CA LYS A 193 -13.12 22.04 12.78
C LYS A 193 -12.65 23.18 11.91
N ARG A 194 -11.90 22.85 10.86
CA ARG A 194 -11.52 23.78 9.80
C ARG A 194 -11.87 23.18 8.45
N VAL A 195 -12.61 23.93 7.63
CA VAL A 195 -12.86 23.56 6.24
C VAL A 195 -12.02 24.46 5.36
N LEU A 196 -11.21 23.84 4.50
CA LEU A 196 -10.44 24.54 3.47
C LEU A 196 -11.03 24.20 2.10
N THR A 197 -11.02 25.19 1.21
CA THR A 197 -11.40 25.07 -0.19
C THR A 197 -10.21 25.39 -1.07
N PRO A 198 -10.24 25.05 -2.38
CA PRO A 198 -9.21 25.45 -3.32
C PRO A 198 -8.84 26.95 -3.20
N PRO A 199 -7.55 27.29 -3.33
CA PRO A 199 -7.01 28.58 -2.90
C PRO A 199 -7.39 29.74 -3.82
N ALA A 200 -7.44 30.95 -3.26
CA ALA A 200 -7.70 32.20 -3.98
C ALA A 200 -6.47 33.12 -4.06
N ASP A 201 -5.49 32.91 -3.19
CA ASP A 201 -4.26 33.72 -3.09
C ASP A 201 -3.06 32.87 -2.63
N ALA A 202 -1.89 33.50 -2.48
CA ALA A 202 -0.67 32.80 -2.09
C ALA A 202 -0.75 32.18 -0.68
N THR A 203 -1.33 32.87 0.31
CA THR A 203 -1.44 32.38 1.69
C THR A 203 -2.36 31.16 1.75
N THR A 204 -3.54 31.26 1.13
CA THR A 204 -4.51 30.17 1.03
C THR A 204 -3.98 29.00 0.22
N SER A 205 -3.10 29.23 -0.77
CA SER A 205 -2.41 28.16 -1.50
C SER A 205 -1.56 27.28 -0.58
N TRP A 206 -0.77 27.87 0.31
CA TRP A 206 0.03 27.09 1.26
C TRP A 206 -0.80 26.41 2.35
N LEU A 207 -1.88 27.04 2.80
CA LEU A 207 -2.85 26.39 3.69
C LEU A 207 -3.50 25.17 3.00
N TRP A 208 -3.83 25.30 1.72
CA TRP A 208 -4.37 24.20 0.92
C TRP A 208 -3.36 23.05 0.76
N GLN A 209 -2.09 23.35 0.49
CA GLN A 209 -1.04 22.31 0.44
C GLN A 209 -0.86 21.61 1.80
N LEU A 210 -0.92 22.34 2.92
CA LEU A 210 -0.89 21.75 4.27
C LEU A 210 -2.10 20.86 4.53
N ALA A 211 -3.30 21.27 4.09
CA ALA A 211 -4.50 20.45 4.21
C ALA A 211 -4.39 19.16 3.39
N LYS A 212 -3.92 19.23 2.14
CA LYS A 212 -3.62 18.05 1.32
C LYS A 212 -2.58 17.15 1.97
N ALA A 213 -1.53 17.72 2.57
CA ALA A 213 -0.53 16.96 3.30
C ALA A 213 -1.14 16.20 4.49
N HIS A 214 -2.07 16.80 5.25
CA HIS A 214 -2.78 16.10 6.32
C HIS A 214 -3.66 14.96 5.81
N VAL A 215 -4.33 15.15 4.67
CA VAL A 215 -5.08 14.08 4.01
C VAL A 215 -4.14 12.96 3.58
N CYS A 216 -3.02 13.29 2.91
CA CYS A 216 -2.01 12.31 2.51
C CYS A 216 -1.41 11.55 3.70
N ALA A 217 -1.21 12.20 4.85
CA ALA A 217 -0.73 11.55 6.06
C ALA A 217 -1.75 10.59 6.68
N ASN A 218 -3.04 10.95 6.67
CA ASN A 218 -4.12 10.04 7.04
C ASN A 218 -4.20 8.85 6.07
N ASP A 219 -4.22 9.14 4.77
CA ASP A 219 -4.24 8.17 3.68
C ASP A 219 -3.07 7.20 3.74
N ALA A 220 -1.85 7.67 4.01
CA ALA A 220 -0.67 6.84 4.16
C ALA A 220 -0.80 5.86 5.34
N GLY A 221 -1.37 6.28 6.47
CA GLY A 221 -1.65 5.39 7.59
C GLY A 221 -2.73 4.36 7.27
N VAL A 222 -3.84 4.75 6.63
CA VAL A 222 -4.89 3.79 6.24
C VAL A 222 -4.37 2.82 5.18
N HIS A 223 -3.64 3.33 4.19
CA HIS A 223 -2.96 2.54 3.17
C HIS A 223 -2.10 1.44 3.81
N GLN A 224 -1.12 1.82 4.62
CA GLN A 224 -0.19 0.84 5.16
C GLN A 224 -0.81 -0.11 6.18
N LEU A 225 -1.57 0.43 7.13
CA LEU A 225 -2.02 -0.33 8.29
C LEU A 225 -3.22 -1.20 7.99
N ILE A 226 -4.12 -0.71 7.13
CA ILE A 226 -5.43 -1.32 6.91
C ILE A 226 -5.46 -1.98 5.53
N ASN A 227 -5.25 -1.22 4.45
CA ASN A 227 -5.43 -1.76 3.10
C ASN A 227 -4.30 -2.71 2.70
N HIS A 228 -3.06 -2.38 3.07
CA HIS A 228 -1.89 -3.18 2.78
C HIS A 228 -1.71 -4.26 3.87
N TRP A 229 -1.20 -3.90 5.05
CA TRP A 229 -0.87 -4.89 6.09
C TRP A 229 -2.05 -5.76 6.51
N LEU A 230 -3.16 -5.17 6.97
CA LEU A 230 -4.28 -5.95 7.51
C LEU A 230 -5.00 -6.74 6.42
N ARG A 231 -5.38 -6.08 5.31
CA ARG A 231 -6.24 -6.64 4.27
C ARG A 231 -5.50 -7.48 3.22
N THR A 232 -4.16 -7.56 3.25
CA THR A 232 -3.40 -8.55 2.48
C THR A 232 -2.56 -9.46 3.40
N HIS A 233 -1.48 -8.95 3.99
CA HIS A 233 -0.51 -9.75 4.74
C HIS A 233 -1.17 -10.55 5.87
N ALA A 234 -1.81 -9.85 6.80
CA ALA A 234 -2.34 -10.45 8.02
C ALA A 234 -3.58 -11.30 7.74
N CYS A 235 -4.39 -10.95 6.72
CA CYS A 235 -5.63 -11.66 6.43
C CYS A 235 -5.42 -13.02 5.78
N VAL A 236 -4.40 -13.13 4.92
CA VAL A 236 -4.13 -14.34 4.14
C VAL A 236 -3.35 -15.36 4.97
N GLU A 237 -2.44 -14.93 5.84
CA GLU A 237 -1.57 -15.81 6.65
C GLU A 237 -2.32 -16.94 7.38
N PRO A 238 -3.47 -16.71 8.06
CA PRO A 238 -4.21 -17.79 8.70
C PRO A 238 -4.74 -18.87 7.73
N PHE A 239 -5.09 -18.51 6.49
CA PHE A 239 -5.51 -19.47 5.48
C PHE A 239 -4.34 -20.33 4.99
N ILE A 240 -3.14 -19.75 4.92
CA ILE A 240 -1.91 -20.47 4.59
C ILE A 240 -1.60 -21.51 5.66
N ILE A 241 -1.56 -21.08 6.92
CA ILE A 241 -1.28 -21.96 8.06
C ILE A 241 -2.28 -23.12 8.11
N ALA A 242 -3.58 -22.83 7.98
CA ALA A 242 -4.61 -23.87 7.98
C ALA A 242 -4.47 -24.82 6.77
N ALA A 243 -4.09 -24.31 5.60
CA ALA A 243 -3.95 -25.13 4.40
C ALA A 243 -2.84 -26.18 4.58
N HIS A 244 -1.66 -25.79 5.07
CA HIS A 244 -0.57 -26.71 5.35
C HIS A 244 -0.88 -27.72 6.48
N ARG A 245 -1.81 -27.39 7.38
CA ARG A 245 -2.20 -28.26 8.50
C ARG A 245 -3.31 -29.24 8.15
N GLN A 246 -4.23 -28.87 7.27
CA GLN A 246 -5.46 -29.63 7.02
C GLN A 246 -5.55 -30.26 5.64
N LEU A 247 -4.81 -29.75 4.66
CA LEU A 247 -4.84 -30.25 3.29
C LEU A 247 -3.56 -31.04 3.00
N SER A 248 -3.70 -32.25 2.46
CA SER A 248 -2.58 -33.04 1.96
C SER A 248 -1.88 -32.34 0.78
N ALA A 249 -0.58 -32.59 0.60
CA ALA A 249 0.16 -32.19 -0.62
C ALA A 249 -0.50 -32.67 -1.92
N MET A 250 -1.31 -33.73 -1.85
CA MET A 250 -2.08 -34.25 -2.99
C MET A 250 -3.42 -33.54 -3.21
N HIS A 251 -3.93 -32.82 -2.21
CA HIS A 251 -5.25 -32.21 -2.22
C HIS A 251 -5.35 -31.14 -3.33
N PRO A 252 -6.40 -31.16 -4.18
CA PRO A 252 -6.51 -30.23 -5.31
C PRO A 252 -6.52 -28.77 -4.87
N ILE A 253 -7.22 -28.44 -3.78
CA ILE A 253 -7.24 -27.05 -3.29
C ILE A 253 -5.87 -26.58 -2.78
N LEU A 254 -5.06 -27.43 -2.15
CA LEU A 254 -3.69 -27.01 -1.78
C LEU A 254 -2.83 -26.78 -3.02
N LYS A 255 -2.95 -27.65 -4.03
CA LYS A 255 -2.26 -27.44 -5.32
C LYS A 255 -2.67 -26.15 -6.00
N LEU A 256 -3.94 -25.76 -5.97
CA LEU A 256 -4.39 -24.46 -6.48
C LEU A 256 -3.77 -23.29 -5.71
N LEU A 257 -3.79 -23.36 -4.37
CA LEU A 257 -3.37 -22.24 -3.52
C LEU A 257 -1.85 -22.05 -3.44
N LYS A 258 -1.06 -23.11 -3.61
CA LYS A 258 0.39 -23.12 -3.34
C LYS A 258 1.19 -21.94 -3.94
N PRO A 259 1.01 -21.50 -5.19
CA PRO A 259 1.76 -20.37 -5.76
C PRO A 259 1.43 -19.06 -5.05
N HIS A 260 0.20 -18.95 -4.56
CA HIS A 260 -0.35 -17.79 -3.87
C HIS A 260 0.00 -17.75 -2.38
N MET A 261 0.76 -18.74 -1.90
CA MET A 261 1.27 -18.81 -0.52
C MET A 261 2.76 -18.48 -0.42
N ARG A 262 3.47 -18.51 -1.55
CA ARG A 262 4.93 -18.39 -1.61
C ARG A 262 5.39 -17.16 -0.83
N TYR A 263 6.32 -17.37 0.09
CA TYR A 263 7.02 -16.34 0.87
C TYR A 263 6.19 -15.51 1.86
N THR A 264 4.86 -15.62 1.86
CA THR A 264 3.98 -14.82 2.71
C THR A 264 4.25 -15.01 4.20
N LEU A 265 4.47 -16.25 4.66
CA LEU A 265 4.79 -16.49 6.08
C LEU A 265 6.15 -15.89 6.47
N GLN A 266 7.16 -16.01 5.61
CA GLN A 266 8.50 -15.51 5.88
C GLN A 266 8.55 -13.98 5.89
N ILE A 267 7.87 -13.31 4.95
CA ILE A 267 7.83 -11.84 4.94
C ILE A 267 7.02 -11.32 6.13
N ASN A 268 5.90 -11.94 6.49
CA ASN A 268 5.12 -11.54 7.66
C ASN A 268 5.92 -11.74 8.96
N ALA A 269 6.69 -12.82 9.07
CA ALA A 269 7.57 -13.05 10.22
C ALA A 269 8.67 -11.99 10.33
N LEU A 270 9.25 -11.56 9.20
CA LEU A 270 10.22 -10.46 9.16
C LEU A 270 9.55 -9.12 9.52
N ALA A 271 8.38 -8.84 8.97
CA ALA A 271 7.60 -7.65 9.26
C ALA A 271 7.26 -7.54 10.76
N ARG A 272 6.84 -8.63 11.40
CA ARG A 272 6.63 -8.68 12.86
C ARG A 272 7.88 -8.43 13.67
N GLN A 273 9.07 -8.66 13.11
CA GLN A 273 10.35 -8.48 13.80
C GLN A 273 10.94 -7.07 13.61
N THR A 274 10.71 -6.42 12.46
CA THR A 274 11.42 -5.18 12.09
C THR A 274 10.51 -4.03 11.62
N LEU A 275 9.31 -4.34 11.14
CA LEU A 275 8.41 -3.38 10.49
C LEU A 275 7.31 -2.91 11.45
N VAL A 276 6.50 -3.85 11.96
CA VAL A 276 5.30 -3.58 12.77
C VAL A 276 5.49 -3.81 14.27
N ASN A 277 6.71 -4.15 14.71
CA ASN A 277 7.03 -4.25 16.13
C ASN A 277 7.06 -2.87 16.80
N ALA A 278 7.05 -2.86 18.13
CA ALA A 278 7.24 -1.65 18.93
C ALA A 278 8.57 -0.97 18.56
N GLY A 279 8.52 0.32 18.25
CA GLY A 279 9.64 1.10 17.73
C GLY A 279 10.12 0.65 16.34
N GLY A 280 9.36 -0.19 15.63
CA GLY A 280 9.61 -0.64 14.27
C GLY A 280 9.40 0.47 13.23
N VAL A 281 9.68 0.15 11.95
CA VAL A 281 9.59 1.12 10.84
C VAL A 281 8.25 1.84 10.82
N VAL A 282 7.15 1.10 10.95
CA VAL A 282 5.79 1.65 10.86
C VAL A 282 5.51 2.63 12.00
N GLU A 283 5.79 2.27 13.25
CA GLU A 283 5.58 3.20 14.38
C GLU A 283 6.45 4.46 14.29
N SER A 284 7.68 4.31 13.78
CA SER A 284 8.59 5.46 13.65
C SER A 284 8.27 6.38 12.48
N GLY A 285 7.77 5.82 11.38
CA GLY A 285 7.65 6.51 10.09
C GLY A 285 6.28 7.08 9.78
N PHE A 286 5.24 6.67 10.52
CA PHE A 286 3.86 7.06 10.26
C PHE A 286 3.28 7.92 11.39
N THR A 287 2.36 8.82 11.01
CA THR A 287 1.72 9.78 11.92
C THR A 287 1.12 9.14 13.18
N PRO A 288 0.46 7.96 13.14
CA PRO A 288 -0.13 7.38 14.36
C PRO A 288 0.90 6.98 15.43
N GLY A 289 2.16 6.76 15.07
CA GLY A 289 3.19 6.39 16.03
C GLY A 289 2.93 5.01 16.65
N LYS A 290 3.05 4.92 17.97
CA LYS A 290 2.79 3.68 18.73
C LYS A 290 1.35 3.15 18.63
N PHE A 291 0.42 3.93 18.07
CA PHE A 291 -0.99 3.52 17.89
C PHE A 291 -1.25 2.84 16.53
N CYS A 292 -0.23 2.71 15.67
CA CYS A 292 -0.36 2.10 14.34
C CYS A 292 -1.05 0.72 14.38
N MET A 293 -0.60 -0.19 15.25
CA MET A 293 -1.18 -1.54 15.30
C MET A 293 -2.55 -1.58 15.98
N GLU A 294 -2.84 -0.65 16.90
CA GLU A 294 -4.16 -0.49 17.50
C GLU A 294 -5.19 -0.02 16.47
N MET A 295 -4.81 0.94 15.62
CA MET A 295 -5.65 1.40 14.50
C MET A 295 -5.95 0.28 13.52
N SER A 296 -4.96 -0.56 13.19
CA SER A 296 -5.16 -1.75 12.34
C SER A 296 -6.17 -2.71 12.97
N ALA A 297 -6.04 -3.01 14.26
CA ALA A 297 -6.98 -3.89 14.97
C ALA A 297 -8.40 -3.31 15.02
N ALA A 298 -8.55 -2.01 15.26
CA ALA A 298 -9.83 -1.32 15.36
C ALA A 298 -10.61 -1.25 14.03
N ALA A 299 -9.90 -1.11 12.90
CA ALA A 299 -10.52 -1.03 11.57
C ALA A 299 -11.27 -2.32 11.17
N GLY A 300 -10.83 -3.47 11.69
CA GLY A 300 -11.42 -4.77 11.39
C GLY A 300 -11.24 -5.23 9.92
N MET A 301 -11.62 -6.48 9.68
CA MET A 301 -11.44 -7.16 8.37
C MET A 301 -12.52 -6.83 7.34
N ALA A 302 -13.68 -6.37 7.82
CA ALA A 302 -14.84 -6.05 7.00
C ALA A 302 -15.57 -4.87 7.63
N VAL A 303 -15.92 -3.89 6.81
CA VAL A 303 -16.91 -2.86 7.14
C VAL A 303 -18.14 -3.22 6.32
N GLU A 304 -19.26 -3.47 6.99
CA GLU A 304 -20.52 -3.75 6.29
C GLU A 304 -20.95 -2.50 5.50
N ASP A 305 -21.12 -2.65 4.19
CA ASP A 305 -21.98 -1.74 3.42
C ASP A 305 -23.29 -2.48 3.11
N PRO A 306 -24.37 -2.26 3.89
CA PRO A 306 -25.67 -2.88 3.65
C PRO A 306 -26.32 -2.44 2.32
N ARG A 307 -25.66 -1.57 1.54
CA ARG A 307 -26.18 -0.97 0.31
C ARG A 307 -25.48 -1.50 -0.96
N GLU A 308 -24.66 -2.55 -0.84
CA GLU A 308 -23.96 -3.21 -1.96
C GLU A 308 -24.29 -4.71 -2.01
N ALA A 309 -25.21 -5.08 -2.91
CA ALA A 309 -25.44 -6.47 -3.30
C ALA A 309 -24.53 -6.85 -4.49
N SER A 310 -23.22 -6.68 -4.33
CA SER A 310 -22.08 -7.26 -5.09
C SER A 310 -22.11 -7.41 -6.65
N GLY A 311 -23.04 -6.78 -7.37
CA GLY A 311 -23.06 -6.72 -8.84
C GLY A 311 -22.31 -5.51 -9.41
N VAL A 312 -20.97 -5.59 -9.41
CA VAL A 312 -20.04 -4.48 -9.66
C VAL A 312 -20.30 -3.74 -10.99
N ARG A 313 -20.64 -2.44 -10.90
CA ARG A 313 -20.61 -1.49 -12.03
C ARG A 313 -19.74 -0.31 -11.66
N LEU A 314 -18.76 0.02 -12.51
CA LEU A 314 -17.96 1.22 -12.32
C LEU A 314 -18.84 2.46 -12.49
N VAL A 315 -18.90 3.29 -11.45
CA VAL A 315 -19.55 4.61 -11.53
C VAL A 315 -18.59 5.63 -12.17
N ILE A 316 -17.29 5.48 -11.94
CA ILE A 316 -16.22 6.17 -12.67
C ILE A 316 -15.69 5.21 -13.73
N GLU A 317 -16.03 5.43 -15.00
CA GLU A 317 -15.66 4.51 -16.09
C GLU A 317 -14.14 4.37 -16.26
N ASP A 318 -13.40 5.47 -16.11
CA ASP A 318 -11.95 5.48 -16.15
C ASP A 318 -11.35 5.52 -14.74
N TYR A 319 -11.69 4.52 -13.91
CA TYR A 319 -11.04 4.25 -12.63
C TYR A 319 -9.98 3.15 -12.84
N PRO A 320 -8.68 3.48 -12.98
CA PRO A 320 -7.69 2.53 -13.47
C PRO A 320 -7.56 1.27 -12.61
N TYR A 321 -7.47 1.41 -11.28
CA TYR A 321 -7.44 0.26 -10.36
C TYR A 321 -8.62 -0.69 -10.57
N ALA A 322 -9.84 -0.16 -10.54
CA ALA A 322 -11.04 -0.98 -10.61
C ALA A 322 -11.25 -1.55 -12.02
N ALA A 323 -11.04 -0.76 -13.06
CA ALA A 323 -11.22 -1.17 -14.45
C ALA A 323 -10.23 -2.26 -14.87
N ASP A 324 -8.97 -2.18 -14.43
CA ASP A 324 -7.94 -3.16 -14.77
C ASP A 324 -8.01 -4.36 -13.84
N GLY A 325 -8.28 -4.13 -12.55
CA GLY A 325 -8.54 -5.17 -11.58
C GLY A 325 -9.67 -6.10 -11.99
N LEU A 326 -10.77 -5.58 -12.55
CA LEU A 326 -11.88 -6.38 -13.06
C LEU A 326 -11.47 -7.36 -14.18
N LEU A 327 -10.47 -7.01 -15.02
CA LEU A 327 -9.97 -7.93 -16.04
C LEU A 327 -9.28 -9.14 -15.40
N LEU A 328 -8.40 -8.88 -14.43
CA LEU A 328 -7.66 -9.92 -13.71
C LEU A 328 -8.58 -10.75 -12.82
N TRP A 329 -9.50 -10.11 -12.08
CA TRP A 329 -10.51 -10.78 -11.28
C TRP A 329 -11.34 -11.74 -12.13
N SER A 330 -11.83 -11.27 -13.30
CA SER A 330 -12.66 -12.09 -14.18
C SER A 330 -11.91 -13.32 -14.71
N ALA A 331 -10.63 -13.17 -15.08
CA ALA A 331 -9.79 -14.28 -15.53
C ALA A 331 -9.57 -15.30 -14.40
N MET A 332 -9.29 -14.80 -13.19
CA MET A 332 -9.08 -15.61 -12.00
C MET A 332 -10.34 -16.34 -11.56
N GLU A 333 -11.50 -15.67 -11.60
CA GLU A 333 -12.79 -16.28 -11.30
C GLU A 333 -13.11 -17.43 -12.26
N ARG A 334 -12.91 -17.23 -13.57
CA ARG A 334 -13.09 -18.30 -14.58
C ARG A 334 -12.16 -19.48 -14.33
N TRP A 335 -10.89 -19.21 -14.06
CA TRP A 335 -9.90 -20.22 -13.73
C TRP A 335 -10.34 -21.05 -12.53
N VAL A 336 -10.61 -20.39 -11.40
CA VAL A 336 -11.00 -21.05 -10.15
C VAL A 336 -12.32 -21.82 -10.31
N ARG A 337 -13.32 -21.25 -10.98
CA ARG A 337 -14.59 -21.96 -11.25
C ARG A 337 -14.38 -23.23 -12.05
N THR A 338 -13.53 -23.17 -13.08
CA THR A 338 -13.17 -24.34 -13.90
C THR A 338 -12.48 -25.40 -13.05
N TYR A 339 -11.49 -25.00 -12.25
CA TYR A 339 -10.73 -25.88 -11.37
C TYR A 339 -11.62 -26.54 -10.31
N VAL A 340 -12.43 -25.75 -9.59
CA VAL A 340 -13.32 -26.25 -8.55
C VAL A 340 -14.38 -27.19 -9.12
N ALA A 341 -14.95 -26.88 -10.29
CA ALA A 341 -15.95 -27.74 -10.93
C ALA A 341 -15.38 -29.11 -11.34
N ALA A 342 -14.10 -29.17 -11.72
CA ALA A 342 -13.44 -30.43 -12.08
C ALA A 342 -13.31 -31.39 -10.88
N TYR A 343 -12.94 -30.89 -9.71
CA TYR A 343 -12.75 -31.72 -8.50
C TYR A 343 -14.02 -31.86 -7.64
N TYR A 344 -14.93 -30.89 -7.70
CA TYR A 344 -16.17 -30.83 -6.93
C TYR A 344 -17.39 -30.59 -7.83
N PRO A 345 -17.78 -31.56 -8.67
CA PRO A 345 -18.89 -31.38 -9.62
C PRO A 345 -20.26 -31.26 -8.96
N THR A 346 -20.37 -31.59 -7.67
CA THR A 346 -21.64 -31.52 -6.92
C THR A 346 -21.42 -30.99 -5.50
N PRO A 347 -22.44 -30.34 -4.90
CA PRO A 347 -22.41 -29.94 -3.50
C PRO A 347 -22.14 -31.10 -2.53
N HIS A 348 -22.58 -32.32 -2.86
CA HIS A 348 -22.31 -33.50 -2.04
C HIS A 348 -20.81 -33.83 -1.98
N ARG A 349 -20.11 -33.84 -3.12
CA ARG A 349 -18.66 -34.11 -3.17
C ARG A 349 -17.87 -33.14 -2.30
N LEU A 350 -18.25 -31.86 -2.34
CA LEU A 350 -17.60 -30.80 -1.56
C LEU A 350 -17.86 -30.94 -0.05
N ARG A 351 -19.10 -31.24 0.35
CA ARG A 351 -19.44 -31.44 1.78
C ARG A 351 -18.84 -32.72 2.35
N ALA A 352 -18.62 -33.74 1.52
CA ALA A 352 -18.01 -34.99 1.92
C ALA A 352 -16.49 -34.90 2.09
N ASP A 353 -15.85 -33.83 1.61
CA ASP A 353 -14.41 -33.62 1.71
C ASP A 353 -14.01 -33.16 3.12
N ALA A 354 -13.57 -34.10 3.95
CA ALA A 354 -13.23 -33.81 5.33
C ALA A 354 -11.97 -32.93 5.48
N GLU A 355 -11.02 -32.96 4.54
CA GLU A 355 -9.84 -32.08 4.58
C GLU A 355 -10.25 -30.64 4.31
N LEU A 356 -11.02 -30.41 3.24
CA LEU A 356 -11.53 -29.09 2.87
C LEU A 356 -12.39 -28.47 3.98
N GLN A 357 -13.30 -29.25 4.57
CA GLN A 357 -14.19 -28.76 5.63
C GLN A 357 -13.41 -28.42 6.91
N ARG A 358 -12.38 -29.22 7.27
CA ARG A 358 -11.51 -28.90 8.41
C ARG A 358 -10.63 -27.69 8.15
N TRP A 359 -10.06 -27.56 6.95
CA TRP A 359 -9.27 -26.40 6.55
C TRP A 359 -10.06 -25.10 6.75
N TYR A 360 -11.28 -25.05 6.20
CA TYR A 360 -12.10 -23.86 6.31
C TYR A 360 -12.54 -23.59 7.75
N ALA A 361 -12.96 -24.64 8.48
CA ALA A 361 -13.34 -24.50 9.87
C ALA A 361 -12.17 -24.00 10.75
N GLU A 362 -10.95 -24.49 10.55
CA GLU A 362 -9.76 -24.02 11.29
C GLU A 362 -9.40 -22.58 10.91
N ALA A 363 -9.42 -22.23 9.61
CA ALA A 363 -9.15 -20.88 9.16
C ALA A 363 -10.09 -19.85 9.81
N LEU A 364 -11.37 -20.19 10.00
CA LEU A 364 -12.32 -19.31 10.69
C LEU A 364 -12.19 -19.36 12.22
N ARG A 365 -12.16 -20.55 12.82
CA ARG A 365 -12.27 -20.70 14.27
C ARG A 365 -10.98 -20.38 15.00
N SER A 366 -9.84 -20.69 14.39
CA SER A 366 -8.51 -20.50 14.97
C SER A 366 -7.77 -19.37 14.26
N GLY A 367 -7.96 -19.23 12.96
CA GLY A 367 -7.28 -18.22 12.16
C GLY A 367 -7.89 -16.82 12.28
N HIS A 368 -9.22 -16.73 12.20
CA HIS A 368 -10.00 -15.49 12.29
C HIS A 368 -11.06 -15.52 13.41
N PRO A 369 -10.69 -15.89 14.65
CA PRO A 369 -11.64 -16.19 15.73
C PRO A 369 -12.58 -15.02 16.02
N ASP A 370 -12.06 -13.80 16.01
CA ASP A 370 -12.81 -12.57 16.32
C ASP A 370 -13.82 -12.20 15.23
N LYS A 371 -13.69 -12.78 14.03
CA LYS A 371 -14.55 -12.53 12.88
C LYS A 371 -15.31 -13.76 12.43
N ARG A 372 -15.22 -14.90 13.12
CA ARG A 372 -15.85 -16.17 12.69
C ARG A 372 -17.38 -16.12 12.52
N HIS A 373 -18.04 -15.14 13.12
CA HIS A 373 -19.49 -14.90 13.02
C HIS A 373 -19.85 -13.65 12.21
N ALA A 374 -18.85 -12.98 11.61
CA ALA A 374 -19.11 -11.84 10.74
C ALA A 374 -19.93 -12.28 9.51
N PRO A 375 -20.87 -11.45 9.03
CA PRO A 375 -21.54 -11.73 7.77
C PRO A 375 -20.52 -11.69 6.62
N GLY A 376 -20.80 -12.44 5.56
CA GLY A 376 -19.94 -12.50 4.37
C GLY A 376 -19.05 -13.74 4.26
N TRP A 377 -18.92 -14.56 5.31
CA TRP A 377 -18.31 -15.88 5.17
C TRP A 377 -19.19 -16.80 4.31
N PRO A 378 -18.68 -17.37 3.20
CA PRO A 378 -19.45 -18.32 2.43
C PRO A 378 -19.65 -19.61 3.24
N PRO A 379 -20.82 -20.29 3.14
CA PRO A 379 -21.09 -21.49 3.94
C PRO A 379 -20.20 -22.69 3.58
N LEU A 380 -19.46 -22.61 2.47
CA LEU A 380 -18.65 -23.68 1.89
C LEU A 380 -19.46 -24.99 1.74
N ALA A 381 -20.68 -24.87 1.23
CA ALA A 381 -21.62 -25.98 1.08
C ALA A 381 -21.86 -26.38 -0.39
N ALA A 382 -21.49 -25.52 -1.33
CA ALA A 382 -21.59 -25.73 -2.77
C ALA A 382 -20.30 -25.31 -3.51
N PRO A 383 -20.05 -25.82 -4.74
CA PRO A 383 -18.86 -25.47 -5.52
C PRO A 383 -18.72 -23.97 -5.78
N ALA A 384 -19.84 -23.24 -5.91
CA ALA A 384 -19.85 -21.79 -6.06
C ALA A 384 -19.28 -21.07 -4.82
N ASP A 385 -19.54 -21.58 -3.62
CA ASP A 385 -19.01 -21.03 -2.36
C ASP A 385 -17.48 -21.16 -2.31
N ALA A 386 -16.98 -22.35 -2.64
CA ALA A 386 -15.53 -22.59 -2.71
C ALA A 386 -14.88 -21.74 -3.78
N ALA A 387 -15.48 -21.63 -4.96
CA ALA A 387 -14.96 -20.80 -6.03
C ALA A 387 -14.86 -19.32 -5.60
N ALA A 388 -15.91 -18.77 -4.99
CA ALA A 388 -15.90 -17.39 -4.50
C ALA A 388 -14.82 -17.16 -3.43
N LEU A 389 -14.69 -18.06 -2.46
CA LEU A 389 -13.66 -18.00 -1.43
C LEU A 389 -12.25 -18.04 -2.03
N LEU A 390 -11.99 -19.01 -2.91
CA LEU A 390 -10.68 -19.24 -3.49
C LEU A 390 -10.28 -18.10 -4.44
N THR A 391 -11.20 -17.60 -5.26
CA THR A 391 -10.95 -16.40 -6.09
C THR A 391 -10.60 -15.20 -5.22
N THR A 392 -11.29 -15.01 -4.08
CA THR A 392 -10.98 -13.92 -3.15
C THR A 392 -9.57 -14.08 -2.56
N LEU A 393 -9.20 -15.27 -2.10
CA LEU A 393 -7.86 -15.51 -1.55
C LEU A 393 -6.76 -15.29 -2.59
N LEU A 394 -6.94 -15.80 -3.81
CA LEU A 394 -6.00 -15.58 -4.92
C LEU A 394 -5.88 -14.09 -5.26
N TRP A 395 -6.99 -13.35 -5.27
CA TRP A 395 -7.02 -11.91 -5.55
C TRP A 395 -6.26 -11.11 -4.49
N LEU A 396 -6.52 -11.37 -3.21
CA LEU A 396 -5.87 -10.71 -2.09
C LEU A 396 -4.36 -10.96 -2.08
N ALA A 397 -3.95 -12.19 -2.38
CA ALA A 397 -2.55 -12.57 -2.42
C ALA A 397 -1.78 -12.00 -3.63
N SER A 398 -2.46 -11.73 -4.75
CA SER A 398 -1.83 -11.31 -6.01
C SER A 398 -2.14 -9.84 -6.35
N ALA A 399 -3.15 -9.61 -7.18
CA ALA A 399 -3.44 -8.32 -7.79
C ALA A 399 -3.82 -7.22 -6.78
N HIS A 400 -4.53 -7.55 -5.69
CA HIS A 400 -4.85 -6.55 -4.67
C HIS A 400 -3.59 -6.08 -3.94
N HIS A 401 -2.76 -7.04 -3.50
CA HIS A 401 -1.47 -6.74 -2.88
C HIS A 401 -0.56 -5.95 -3.82
N ALA A 402 -0.40 -6.39 -5.07
CA ALA A 402 0.44 -5.72 -6.06
C ALA A 402 0.06 -4.25 -6.25
N ALA A 403 -1.24 -3.97 -6.34
CA ALA A 403 -1.78 -2.61 -6.50
C ALA A 403 -1.53 -1.68 -5.31
N LEU A 404 -1.31 -2.23 -4.12
CA LEU A 404 -1.04 -1.48 -2.89
C LEU A 404 0.45 -1.45 -2.53
N ASN A 405 1.26 -2.37 -3.06
CA ASN A 405 2.64 -2.56 -2.67
C ASN A 405 3.65 -1.87 -3.61
N PHE A 406 3.62 -2.15 -4.92
CA PHE A 406 4.74 -1.80 -5.82
C PHE A 406 4.83 -0.31 -6.21
N ALA A 407 3.91 0.52 -5.71
CA ALA A 407 3.93 1.98 -5.88
C ALA A 407 4.49 2.74 -4.68
N GLN A 408 4.83 2.06 -3.57
CA GLN A 408 5.28 2.70 -2.33
C GLN A 408 6.46 3.65 -2.56
N PHE A 409 7.50 3.21 -3.28
CA PHE A 409 8.62 4.08 -3.63
C PHE A 409 8.31 5.00 -4.82
N PRO A 410 7.86 4.48 -5.99
CA PRO A 410 7.64 5.30 -7.18
C PRO A 410 6.73 6.52 -6.95
N LEU A 411 5.69 6.38 -6.13
CA LEU A 411 4.70 7.43 -5.90
C LEU A 411 4.73 8.00 -4.48
N GLY A 412 5.28 7.27 -3.50
CA GLY A 412 5.17 7.60 -2.08
C GLY A 412 6.44 8.07 -1.41
N ALA A 413 7.63 7.82 -2.00
CA ALA A 413 8.89 8.15 -1.34
C ALA A 413 9.15 9.66 -1.23
N TYR A 414 8.59 10.49 -2.13
CA TYR A 414 8.83 11.94 -2.14
C TYR A 414 7.96 12.66 -1.07
N PRO A 415 8.54 13.13 0.06
CA PRO A 415 7.75 13.58 1.21
C PRO A 415 6.78 14.73 0.93
N PRO A 416 7.09 15.74 0.08
CA PRO A 416 6.12 16.77 -0.29
C PRO A 416 4.86 16.23 -0.99
N ALA A 417 4.98 15.13 -1.73
CA ALA A 417 3.85 14.57 -2.47
C ALA A 417 2.91 13.75 -1.59
N ARG A 418 3.47 12.91 -0.73
CA ARG A 418 2.70 11.99 0.11
C ARG A 418 3.41 11.75 1.45
N PRO A 419 3.36 12.71 2.38
CA PRO A 419 4.01 12.53 3.67
C PRO A 419 3.33 11.42 4.48
N ALA A 420 4.08 10.44 4.95
CA ALA A 420 3.58 9.43 5.89
C ALA A 420 3.40 9.98 7.33
N LEU A 421 4.11 11.06 7.63
CA LEU A 421 4.18 11.68 8.95
C LEU A 421 4.08 13.21 8.86
N LEU A 422 3.34 13.82 9.78
CA LEU A 422 3.34 15.28 9.97
C LEU A 422 3.67 15.68 11.41
N ARG A 423 4.34 16.83 11.55
CA ARG A 423 4.86 17.35 12.83
C ARG A 423 4.21 18.63 13.31
N ARG A 424 3.42 19.30 12.45
CA ARG A 424 2.76 20.56 12.75
C ARG A 424 1.29 20.49 12.37
N LEU A 425 0.46 21.17 13.15
CA LEU A 425 -0.90 21.53 12.77
C LEU A 425 -0.85 22.78 11.87
N LEU A 426 -2.00 23.17 11.30
CA LEU A 426 -2.10 24.45 10.62
C LEU A 426 -1.85 25.60 11.60
N PRO A 427 -1.25 26.71 11.15
CA PRO A 427 -1.04 27.89 11.99
C PRO A 427 -2.38 28.50 12.43
N ASP A 428 -2.39 29.09 13.63
CA ASP A 428 -3.52 29.86 14.14
C ASP A 428 -3.64 31.24 13.51
N ASP A 429 -2.50 31.91 13.27
CA ASP A 429 -2.40 33.12 12.45
C ASP A 429 -1.65 32.78 11.16
N PRO A 430 -2.37 32.41 10.08
CA PRO A 430 -1.76 32.05 8.83
C PRO A 430 -1.02 33.20 8.15
N HIS A 431 -1.51 34.43 8.29
CA HIS A 431 -0.97 35.56 7.54
C HIS A 431 0.43 35.92 8.02
N HIS A 432 0.62 36.03 9.33
CA HIS A 432 1.94 36.36 9.87
C HIS A 432 2.95 35.22 9.68
N LEU A 433 2.55 33.98 9.98
CA LEU A 433 3.46 32.83 9.97
C LEU A 433 3.86 32.41 8.54
N LEU A 434 2.90 32.42 7.60
CA LEU A 434 3.21 32.06 6.22
C LEU A 434 3.86 33.21 5.46
N ALA A 435 3.60 34.48 5.78
CA ALA A 435 4.31 35.60 5.15
C ALA A 435 5.82 35.59 5.45
N ALA A 436 6.23 35.08 6.62
CA ALA A 436 7.64 34.99 7.00
C ALA A 436 8.43 33.91 6.23
N GLY A 437 7.77 32.92 5.62
CA GLY A 437 8.44 31.84 4.91
C GLY A 437 7.55 30.61 4.73
N PRO A 438 6.63 30.61 3.76
CA PRO A 438 5.56 29.63 3.71
C PRO A 438 6.05 28.23 3.34
N HIS A 439 7.03 28.15 2.43
CA HIS A 439 7.70 26.90 2.07
C HIS A 439 8.49 26.31 3.25
N ARG A 440 9.12 27.14 4.10
CA ARG A 440 9.82 26.66 5.30
C ARG A 440 8.85 26.13 6.33
N PHE A 441 7.69 26.78 6.49
CA PHE A 441 6.63 26.26 7.36
C PHE A 441 6.14 24.88 6.88
N PHE A 442 5.89 24.74 5.57
CA PHE A 442 5.49 23.47 4.97
C PHE A 442 6.54 22.37 5.17
N LEU A 443 7.81 22.63 4.85
CA LEU A 443 8.91 21.67 5.04
C LEU A 443 9.11 21.30 6.52
N GLY A 444 8.95 22.25 7.43
CA GLY A 444 8.99 22.00 8.87
C GLY A 444 7.81 21.18 9.40
N ALA A 445 6.74 21.01 8.61
CA ALA A 445 5.64 20.09 8.93
C ALA A 445 5.92 18.64 8.48
N LEU A 446 6.72 18.44 7.42
CA LEU A 446 7.12 17.14 6.88
C LEU A 446 8.12 16.41 7.80
N PRO A 447 8.36 15.08 7.63
CA PRO A 447 9.47 14.42 8.32
C PRO A 447 10.83 15.10 8.01
N GLY A 448 11.73 15.11 9.00
CA GLY A 448 13.12 15.57 8.81
C GLY A 448 13.90 14.64 7.87
N ILE A 449 15.10 15.07 7.48
CA ILE A 449 15.91 14.42 6.43
C ILE A 449 16.19 12.96 6.76
N ALA A 450 16.62 12.66 7.99
CA ALA A 450 16.99 11.30 8.39
C ALA A 450 15.80 10.33 8.32
N ARG A 451 14.62 10.78 8.79
CA ARG A 451 13.39 9.99 8.75
C ARG A 451 12.87 9.81 7.33
N ALA A 452 12.95 10.84 6.49
CA ALA A 452 12.58 10.76 5.08
C ALA A 452 13.48 9.77 4.31
N ALA A 453 14.79 9.80 4.57
CA ALA A 453 15.74 8.86 3.96
C ALA A 453 15.50 7.41 4.41
N ALA A 454 15.24 7.20 5.71
CA ALA A 454 14.89 5.89 6.25
C ALA A 454 13.61 5.33 5.61
N PHE A 455 12.58 6.18 5.45
CA PHE A 455 11.34 5.80 4.78
C PHE A 455 11.56 5.43 3.31
N ALA A 456 12.30 6.26 2.57
CA ALA A 456 12.62 5.99 1.16
C ALA A 456 13.36 4.67 0.98
N ALA A 457 14.32 4.34 1.87
CA ALA A 457 15.06 3.08 1.83
C ALA A 457 14.16 1.86 2.04
N VAL A 458 13.22 1.93 2.97
CA VAL A 458 12.25 0.85 3.18
C VAL A 458 11.31 0.75 1.98
N ALA A 459 10.74 1.87 1.52
CA ALA A 459 9.81 1.87 0.40
C ALA A 459 10.46 1.29 -0.86
N ASP A 460 11.73 1.60 -1.12
CA ASP A 460 12.51 1.08 -2.26
C ASP A 460 12.61 -0.44 -2.22
N THR A 461 12.99 -0.99 -1.06
CA THR A 461 13.03 -2.44 -0.84
C THR A 461 11.66 -3.09 -1.01
N LEU A 462 10.62 -2.50 -0.41
CA LEU A 462 9.27 -3.05 -0.48
C LEU A 462 8.67 -2.97 -1.89
N SER A 463 9.15 -2.05 -2.72
CA SER A 463 8.72 -1.89 -4.12
C SER A 463 9.53 -2.72 -5.12
N THR A 464 10.53 -3.48 -4.65
CA THR A 464 11.46 -4.21 -5.51
C THR A 464 10.95 -5.62 -5.83
N HIS A 465 10.87 -5.95 -7.12
CA HIS A 465 10.71 -7.33 -7.58
C HIS A 465 12.04 -8.06 -7.53
N SER A 466 12.06 -9.28 -6.97
CA SER A 466 13.23 -10.15 -6.99
C SER A 466 13.43 -10.80 -8.38
N GLY A 467 14.65 -11.25 -8.68
CA GLY A 467 14.94 -11.95 -9.95
C GLY A 467 14.22 -13.30 -10.07
N ASP A 468 13.93 -13.94 -8.94
CA ASP A 468 13.20 -15.20 -8.81
C ASP A 468 11.67 -15.02 -8.70
N GLU A 469 11.12 -13.83 -8.96
CA GLU A 469 9.69 -13.57 -8.76
C GLU A 469 8.81 -14.38 -9.73
N GLU A 470 7.70 -14.91 -9.21
CA GLU A 470 6.71 -15.66 -9.98
C GLU A 470 5.43 -14.85 -10.16
N TYR A 471 5.13 -14.50 -11.41
CA TYR A 471 4.00 -13.64 -11.78
C TYR A 471 2.73 -14.43 -12.13
N LEU A 472 1.57 -13.78 -12.00
CA LEU A 472 0.25 -14.31 -12.31
C LEU A 472 0.09 -14.69 -13.80
N ALA A 473 0.79 -13.99 -14.69
CA ALA A 473 0.86 -14.30 -16.13
C ALA A 473 1.86 -15.42 -16.47
N GLY A 474 2.64 -15.90 -15.49
CA GLY A 474 3.62 -16.95 -15.65
C GLY A 474 2.99 -18.34 -15.73
N GLU A 475 3.71 -19.28 -16.31
CA GLU A 475 3.37 -20.70 -16.22
C GLU A 475 4.07 -21.31 -15.01
N ARG A 476 3.38 -22.19 -14.27
CA ARG A 476 4.00 -22.86 -13.13
C ARG A 476 5.12 -23.78 -13.60
N ARG A 477 6.24 -23.72 -12.91
CA ARG A 477 7.39 -24.58 -13.18
C ARG A 477 7.10 -26.00 -12.67
N GLY A 478 7.46 -27.00 -13.48
CA GLY A 478 7.43 -28.42 -13.11
C GLY A 478 6.05 -29.10 -13.13
N ASP A 479 6.05 -30.40 -12.81
CA ASP A 479 4.87 -31.28 -12.83
C ASP A 479 4.01 -31.11 -11.57
N TRP A 480 3.45 -29.92 -11.35
CA TRP A 480 2.64 -29.62 -10.16
C TRP A 480 1.34 -30.42 -10.09
N THR A 481 0.88 -30.94 -11.23
CA THR A 481 -0.28 -31.84 -11.33
C THR A 481 -0.09 -32.88 -12.43
N GLY A 482 -0.59 -34.10 -12.18
CA GLY A 482 -0.73 -35.14 -13.22
C GLY A 482 -2.02 -35.01 -14.04
N ASP A 483 -2.86 -34.02 -13.73
CA ASP A 483 -4.10 -33.73 -14.44
C ASP A 483 -3.81 -32.83 -15.67
N ALA A 484 -3.77 -33.47 -16.84
CA ALA A 484 -3.44 -32.79 -18.09
C ALA A 484 -4.49 -31.73 -18.49
N GLU A 485 -5.76 -31.89 -18.07
CA GLU A 485 -6.80 -30.92 -18.34
C GLU A 485 -6.61 -29.67 -17.48
N MET A 486 -6.31 -29.84 -16.18
CA MET A 486 -6.05 -28.70 -15.29
C MET A 486 -4.75 -27.97 -15.64
N ALA A 487 -3.71 -28.69 -16.06
CA ALA A 487 -2.49 -28.06 -16.58
C ALA A 487 -2.77 -27.24 -17.86
N ARG A 488 -3.67 -27.71 -18.74
CA ARG A 488 -4.09 -26.96 -19.93
C ARG A 488 -4.93 -25.74 -19.57
N ALA A 489 -5.87 -25.89 -18.63
CA ALA A 489 -6.73 -24.81 -18.18
C ALA A 489 -5.92 -23.69 -17.49
N GLU A 490 -4.87 -24.01 -16.74
CA GLU A 490 -3.94 -23.03 -16.18
C GLU A 490 -3.19 -22.25 -17.26
N ARG A 491 -2.68 -22.91 -18.30
CA ARG A 491 -2.08 -22.21 -19.45
C ARG A 491 -3.08 -21.27 -20.13
N GLY A 492 -4.36 -21.68 -20.19
CA GLY A 492 -5.45 -20.83 -20.66
C GLY A 492 -5.66 -19.59 -19.80
N PHE A 493 -5.62 -19.74 -18.47
CA PHE A 493 -5.66 -18.65 -17.51
C PHE A 493 -4.47 -17.70 -17.68
N ALA A 494 -3.24 -18.20 -17.73
CA ALA A 494 -2.05 -17.38 -17.92
C ALA A 494 -2.10 -16.60 -19.25
N ALA A 495 -2.60 -17.22 -20.33
CA ALA A 495 -2.81 -16.55 -21.61
C ALA A 495 -3.89 -15.45 -21.53
N GLU A 496 -4.95 -15.67 -20.74
CA GLU A 496 -5.98 -14.67 -20.51
C GLU A 496 -5.48 -13.48 -19.70
N VAL A 497 -4.68 -13.73 -18.67
CA VAL A 497 -4.01 -12.69 -17.88
C VAL A 497 -3.07 -11.88 -18.78
N ARG A 498 -2.31 -12.51 -19.70
CA ARG A 498 -1.48 -11.79 -20.68
C ARG A 498 -2.30 -10.88 -21.60
N ARG A 499 -3.45 -11.35 -22.09
CA ARG A 499 -4.40 -10.53 -22.87
C ARG A 499 -4.95 -9.36 -22.06
N ALA A 500 -5.20 -9.53 -20.76
CA ALA A 500 -5.55 -8.41 -19.89
C ALA A 500 -4.43 -7.37 -19.83
N GLY A 501 -3.16 -7.79 -19.81
CA GLY A 501 -2.00 -6.89 -19.92
C GLY A 501 -1.97 -6.08 -21.22
N GLU A 502 -2.28 -6.71 -22.36
CA GLU A 502 -2.40 -6.02 -23.65
C GLU A 502 -3.54 -4.98 -23.64
N GLU A 503 -4.67 -5.32 -23.03
CA GLU A 503 -5.80 -4.40 -22.84
C GLU A 503 -5.42 -3.20 -21.96
N ILE A 504 -4.71 -3.44 -20.86
CA ILE A 504 -4.20 -2.38 -19.96
C ILE A 504 -3.27 -1.44 -20.73
N ALA A 505 -2.33 -1.98 -21.51
CA ALA A 505 -1.43 -1.18 -22.34
C ALA A 505 -2.21 -0.34 -23.36
N ARG A 506 -3.24 -0.92 -24.00
CA ARG A 506 -4.13 -0.18 -24.91
C ARG A 506 -4.85 0.96 -24.21
N ARG A 507 -5.38 0.72 -23.00
CA ARG A 507 -6.06 1.75 -22.19
C ARG A 507 -5.12 2.87 -21.75
N ASN A 508 -3.87 2.54 -21.43
CA ASN A 508 -2.84 3.52 -21.08
C ASN A 508 -2.42 4.39 -22.27
N ALA A 509 -2.54 3.88 -23.50
CA ALA A 509 -2.27 4.64 -24.72
C ALA A 509 -3.46 5.48 -25.21
N ASP A 510 -4.66 5.31 -24.63
CA ASP A 510 -5.88 6.01 -25.05
C ASP A 510 -5.96 7.42 -24.42
N PRO A 511 -5.84 8.51 -25.19
CA PRO A 511 -5.87 9.87 -24.66
C PRO A 511 -7.25 10.28 -24.11
N ALA A 512 -8.31 9.55 -24.42
CA ALA A 512 -9.63 9.78 -23.81
C ALA A 512 -9.67 9.36 -22.33
N ARG A 513 -8.76 8.48 -21.90
CA ARG A 513 -8.67 7.94 -20.54
C ARG A 513 -7.75 8.77 -19.66
N ARG A 514 -8.30 9.88 -19.15
CA ARG A 514 -7.54 10.94 -18.47
C ARG A 514 -7.01 10.58 -17.09
N ASN A 515 -7.52 9.54 -16.42
CA ASN A 515 -7.05 9.16 -15.08
C ASN A 515 -5.86 8.18 -15.13
N ARG A 516 -5.54 7.64 -16.32
CA ARG A 516 -4.48 6.66 -16.54
C ARG A 516 -3.08 7.24 -16.34
N CYS A 517 -2.89 8.48 -16.76
CA CYS A 517 -1.60 9.17 -16.71
C CYS A 517 -1.79 10.52 -16.01
N GLY A 518 -0.90 10.85 -15.07
CA GLY A 518 -0.82 12.23 -14.58
C GLY A 518 0.05 13.08 -15.51
N ALA A 519 -0.11 14.41 -15.49
CA ALA A 519 0.82 15.28 -16.21
C ALA A 519 2.24 15.13 -15.62
N GLY A 520 3.16 14.56 -16.40
CA GLY A 520 4.52 14.24 -15.95
C GLY A 520 4.64 12.98 -15.07
N VAL A 521 3.55 12.23 -14.87
CA VAL A 521 3.52 10.99 -14.09
C VAL A 521 3.25 9.80 -15.03
N PRO A 522 4.03 8.71 -14.96
CA PRO A 522 3.83 7.54 -15.82
C PRO A 522 2.42 6.93 -15.75
N PRO A 523 2.03 6.14 -16.77
CA PRO A 523 0.74 5.45 -16.79
C PRO A 523 0.55 4.49 -15.62
N TYR A 524 -0.70 4.19 -15.28
CA TYR A 524 -1.05 3.17 -14.29
C TYR A 524 -0.73 1.76 -14.81
N GLU A 525 0.34 1.15 -14.27
CA GLU A 525 0.79 -0.20 -14.65
C GLU A 525 0.82 -1.20 -13.48
N LEU A 526 0.28 -0.84 -12.31
CA LEU A 526 0.30 -1.73 -11.13
C LEU A 526 -0.51 -3.03 -11.31
N MET A 527 -1.44 -3.05 -12.27
CA MET A 527 -2.18 -4.25 -12.69
C MET A 527 -1.60 -4.89 -13.96
N ALA A 528 -0.47 -4.39 -14.48
CA ALA A 528 0.21 -5.05 -15.58
C ALA A 528 0.72 -6.42 -15.11
N PRO A 529 0.41 -7.53 -15.80
CA PRO A 529 0.65 -8.86 -15.25
C PRO A 529 2.10 -9.27 -15.03
N THR A 530 3.05 -8.62 -15.70
CA THR A 530 4.47 -9.01 -15.70
C THR A 530 5.38 -7.81 -15.47
N SER A 531 6.54 -8.10 -14.87
CA SER A 531 7.63 -7.15 -14.65
C SER A 531 8.99 -7.84 -14.79
N GLY A 532 10.05 -7.05 -14.96
CA GLY A 532 11.42 -7.46 -14.66
C GLY A 532 11.77 -7.22 -13.18
N PRO A 533 12.98 -7.62 -12.75
CA PRO A 533 13.46 -7.34 -11.40
C PRO A 533 13.68 -5.83 -11.16
N GLY A 534 13.65 -5.41 -9.89
CA GLY A 534 13.84 -4.02 -9.48
C GLY A 534 12.54 -3.27 -9.14
N VAL A 535 12.65 -1.96 -8.91
CA VAL A 535 11.53 -1.05 -8.67
C VAL A 535 10.95 -0.60 -10.00
N THR A 536 9.83 -1.19 -10.41
CA THR A 536 9.27 -0.98 -11.76
C THR A 536 7.89 -0.32 -11.78
N CYS A 537 7.20 -0.28 -10.62
CA CYS A 537 5.81 0.20 -10.50
C CYS A 537 4.79 -0.59 -11.37
N ARG A 538 5.09 -1.87 -11.66
CA ARG A 538 4.28 -2.77 -12.47
C ARG A 538 4.55 -4.23 -12.09
N GLY A 539 3.70 -5.15 -12.54
CA GLY A 539 3.87 -6.59 -12.29
C GLY A 539 2.98 -7.09 -11.17
N VAL A 540 2.33 -8.23 -11.40
CA VAL A 540 1.44 -8.88 -10.43
C VAL A 540 2.03 -10.25 -10.06
N PRO A 541 2.73 -10.36 -8.92
CA PRO A 541 3.17 -11.64 -8.37
C PRO A 541 1.99 -12.56 -8.04
N ASN A 542 2.26 -13.85 -7.91
CA ASN A 542 1.26 -14.81 -7.46
C ASN A 542 0.85 -14.59 -5.98
N SER A 543 1.77 -14.08 -5.15
CA SER A 543 1.64 -14.05 -3.70
C SER A 543 2.17 -12.76 -3.08
N ILE A 544 2.02 -12.66 -1.76
CA ILE A 544 2.58 -11.58 -0.95
C ILE A 544 4.03 -11.96 -0.64
N THR A 545 4.95 -11.52 -1.49
CA THR A 545 6.37 -11.94 -1.49
C THR A 545 7.34 -10.91 -0.92
N ILE A 546 6.86 -9.72 -0.57
CA ILE A 546 7.65 -8.58 -0.10
C ILE A 546 6.82 -7.70 0.83
#